data_AF-A0A9P4GQ18-F1
#
_entry.id   AF-A0A9P4GQ18-F1
#
_cell.length_a   1.000
_cell.length_b   1.000
_cell.length_c   1.000
_cell.angle_alpha   90.00
_cell.angle_beta   90.00
_cell.angle_gamma   90.00
#
_symmetry.space_group_name_H-M   'P 1'
#
loop_
_entity.id
_entity.type
_entity.pdbx_description
1 polymer ?
#
loop_
_entity_poly.entity_id
_entity_poly.type
_entity_poly.pdbx_seq_one_letter_code
_entity_poly.pdbx_strand_id
1 'polypeptide(L)'
;MTTAMASPSDIEALKAPLRGLSAQSKRKHERIESLQHELEKATQEESAVNATYRKHLIRCARADCLQFTKLMRGKLPTELQDLVYQYLLIEERPIPVGPYYHFRKYDGLLNPRPTGILGNIRFDDFVDPTPNTGITSRDTRDNTGRALAHDESEMFVDIESDDEIIDFGTNSVILPDGRVKYDHSQKPPSDLIMPNSHVLNPRYVGQAIMAEAQKVYYKNNTFSVCNMEGAIHNFLQLHPGYNFKTWRNGDPPQLPRALRLEPFSVPAQWVRSLQVRVKLEHFESNMPLNTTEEEQYTYERHFLRHVYTSLSALEELVHTSLQTELSIEFIMMTELPTLDNDLYSSEDRRFVNFLQAIRNTVYMTMFDREGTTVKITHHDEMMWPFPRDLTGLFALSKEQWELEKSVYPLRGVADFYLAPASLDLGTLSGGFSEREMESLLRERWGIDSVLDTKCKYPITEGKYWPKGNGSSDWV
;
A
#
# COMPACT_ATOMS: atom_id res chain seq x y z
N MET A 1 50.59 -26.01 53.42
CA MET A 1 49.12 -26.01 53.60
C MET A 1 48.59 -27.30 53.01
N THR A 2 48.43 -28.31 53.86
CA THR A 2 47.98 -29.66 53.51
C THR A 2 46.45 -29.68 53.51
N THR A 3 45.86 -29.83 52.32
CA THR A 3 44.42 -30.02 52.13
C THR A 3 44.02 -31.35 52.75
N ALA A 4 43.36 -31.31 53.91
CA ALA A 4 42.77 -32.49 54.53
C ALA A 4 41.69 -33.06 53.60
N MET A 5 41.93 -34.26 53.06
CA MET A 5 40.90 -34.98 52.31
C MET A 5 39.83 -35.47 53.29
N ALA A 6 38.57 -35.11 53.01
CA ALA A 6 37.41 -35.52 53.79
C ALA A 6 37.34 -37.04 53.95
N SER A 7 36.91 -37.52 55.11
CA SER A 7 36.83 -38.96 55.37
C SER A 7 35.70 -39.58 54.53
N PRO A 8 35.82 -40.85 54.10
CA PRO A 8 34.76 -41.55 53.37
C PRO A 8 33.39 -41.53 54.09
N SER A 9 33.41 -41.44 55.43
CA SER A 9 32.22 -41.30 56.29
C SER A 9 31.51 -39.95 56.10
N ASP A 10 32.26 -38.86 55.88
CA ASP A 10 31.69 -37.52 55.66
C ASP A 10 31.01 -37.43 54.28
N ILE A 11 31.57 -38.11 53.27
CA ILE A 11 30.98 -38.22 51.94
C ILE A 11 29.66 -39.01 51.99
N GLU A 12 29.59 -40.05 52.83
CA GLU A 12 28.38 -40.86 52.98
C GLU A 12 27.28 -40.13 53.77
N ALA A 13 27.65 -39.36 54.80
CA ALA A 13 26.74 -38.49 55.53
C ALA A 13 26.08 -37.42 54.64
N LEU A 14 26.76 -36.94 53.59
CA LEU A 14 26.25 -35.94 52.65
C LEU A 14 25.35 -36.51 51.54
N LYS A 15 25.39 -37.83 51.27
CA LYS A 15 24.57 -38.47 50.21
C LYS A 15 23.08 -38.42 50.52
N ALA A 16 22.67 -38.59 51.78
CA ALA A 16 21.26 -38.59 52.16
C ALA A 16 20.60 -37.20 52.01
N PRO A 17 21.21 -36.09 52.50
CA PRO A 17 20.72 -34.73 52.22
C PRO A 17 20.63 -34.41 50.72
N LEU A 18 21.63 -34.80 49.93
CA LEU A 18 21.62 -34.57 48.47
C LEU A 18 20.48 -35.31 47.76
N ARG A 19 20.18 -36.55 48.17
CA ARG A 19 19.00 -37.29 47.65
C ARG A 19 17.70 -36.61 48.06
N GLY A 20 17.62 -36.10 49.29
CA GLY A 20 16.48 -35.32 49.78
C GLY A 20 16.25 -34.05 48.97
N LEU A 21 17.32 -33.28 48.71
CA LEU A 21 17.29 -32.08 47.88
C LEU A 21 16.94 -32.38 46.42
N SER A 22 17.47 -33.48 45.86
CA SER A 22 17.14 -33.93 44.50
C SER A 22 15.66 -34.32 44.37
N ALA A 23 15.13 -35.09 45.33
CA ALA A 23 13.71 -35.43 45.37
C ALA A 23 12.81 -34.20 45.57
N GLN A 24 13.22 -33.24 46.41
CA GLN A 24 12.52 -31.97 46.59
C GLN A 24 12.54 -31.12 45.32
N SER A 25 13.70 -31.04 44.65
CA SER A 25 13.86 -30.35 43.37
C SER A 25 12.94 -30.95 42.33
N LYS A 26 12.92 -32.29 42.19
CA LYS A 26 12.03 -32.99 41.27
C LYS A 26 10.55 -32.65 41.51
N ARG A 27 10.09 -32.71 42.77
CA ARG A 27 8.72 -32.33 43.14
C ARG A 27 8.38 -30.87 42.80
N LYS A 28 9.36 -29.96 42.96
CA LYS A 28 9.17 -28.55 42.57
C LYS A 28 9.06 -28.38 41.06
N HIS A 29 9.87 -29.09 40.27
CA HIS A 29 9.78 -29.06 38.81
C HIS A 29 8.44 -29.62 38.32
N GLU A 30 8.01 -30.78 38.84
CA GLU A 30 6.68 -31.36 38.55
C GLU A 30 5.55 -30.38 38.90
N ARG A 31 5.69 -29.62 40.00
CA ARG A 31 4.70 -28.59 40.38
C ARG A 31 4.73 -27.39 39.44
N ILE A 32 5.90 -26.94 38.98
CA ILE A 32 6.04 -25.85 38.01
C ILE A 32 5.37 -26.24 36.69
N GLU A 33 5.65 -27.44 36.17
CA GLU A 33 5.03 -27.96 34.95
C GLU A 33 3.51 -28.04 35.07
N SER A 34 3.00 -28.55 36.20
CA SER A 34 1.55 -28.57 36.50
C SER A 34 0.94 -27.17 36.52
N LEU A 35 1.61 -26.19 37.13
CA LEU A 35 1.14 -24.81 37.18
C LEU A 35 1.19 -24.12 35.81
N GLN A 36 2.21 -24.41 35.00
CA GLN A 36 2.30 -23.91 33.62
C GLN A 36 1.15 -24.44 32.77
N HIS A 37 0.85 -25.73 32.87
CA HIS A 37 -0.29 -26.32 32.17
C HIS A 37 -1.63 -25.76 32.64
N GLU A 38 -1.81 -25.56 33.95
CA GLU A 38 -3.01 -24.89 34.50
C GLU A 38 -3.14 -23.45 33.97
N LEU A 39 -2.04 -22.70 33.89
CA LEU A 39 -2.03 -21.33 33.35
C LEU A 39 -2.36 -21.28 31.85
N GLU A 40 -1.80 -22.18 31.05
CA GLU A 40 -2.11 -22.29 29.62
C GLU A 40 -3.59 -22.59 29.40
N LYS A 41 -4.13 -23.56 30.16
CA LYS A 41 -5.55 -23.91 30.10
C LYS A 41 -6.44 -22.73 30.50
N ALA A 42 -6.11 -22.04 31.60
CA ALA A 42 -6.87 -20.87 32.04
C ALA A 42 -6.82 -19.72 31.01
N THR A 43 -5.67 -19.50 30.37
CA THR A 43 -5.49 -18.50 29.31
C THR A 43 -6.34 -18.84 28.08
N GLN A 44 -6.42 -20.11 27.70
CA GLN A 44 -7.28 -20.57 26.60
C GLN A 44 -8.77 -20.42 26.93
N GLU A 45 -9.19 -20.78 28.15
CA GLU A 45 -10.57 -20.60 28.61
C GLU A 45 -10.96 -19.12 28.66
N GLU A 46 -10.10 -18.25 29.20
CA GLU A 46 -10.29 -16.80 29.20
C GLU A 46 -10.43 -16.27 27.77
N SER A 47 -9.56 -16.67 26.85
CA SER A 47 -9.62 -16.27 25.45
C SER A 47 -10.94 -16.69 24.79
N ALA A 48 -11.41 -17.91 25.03
CA ALA A 48 -12.67 -18.42 24.49
C ALA A 48 -13.90 -17.67 25.06
N VAL A 49 -13.91 -17.39 26.37
CA VAL A 49 -14.97 -16.60 27.02
C VAL A 49 -14.97 -15.17 26.50
N ASN A 50 -13.80 -14.54 26.41
CA ASN A 50 -13.64 -13.19 25.87
C ASN A 50 -14.10 -13.12 24.40
N ALA A 51 -13.76 -14.11 23.57
CA ALA A 51 -14.23 -14.19 22.18
C ALA A 51 -15.76 -14.30 22.11
N THR A 52 -16.37 -15.13 22.95
CA THR A 52 -17.84 -15.30 23.03
C THR A 52 -18.53 -14.01 23.48
N TYR A 53 -17.99 -13.35 24.52
CA TYR A 53 -18.50 -12.08 25.03
C TYR A 53 -18.41 -10.97 23.98
N ARG A 54 -17.25 -10.83 23.31
CA ARG A 54 -17.06 -9.86 22.21
C ARG A 54 -18.06 -10.09 21.08
N LYS A 55 -18.26 -11.35 20.67
CA LYS A 55 -19.24 -11.73 19.65
C LYS A 55 -20.65 -11.26 20.02
N HIS A 56 -21.05 -11.43 21.28
CA HIS A 56 -22.34 -10.97 21.78
C HIS A 56 -22.44 -9.44 21.77
N LEU A 57 -21.41 -8.75 22.26
CA LEU A 57 -21.35 -7.29 22.31
C LEU A 57 -21.45 -6.67 20.91
N ILE A 58 -20.68 -7.18 19.94
CA ILE A 58 -20.71 -6.72 18.54
C ILE A 58 -22.10 -6.92 17.94
N ARG A 59 -22.75 -8.06 18.21
CA ARG A 59 -24.10 -8.34 17.73
C ARG A 59 -25.11 -7.31 18.26
N CYS A 60 -25.08 -7.01 19.55
CA CYS A 60 -25.96 -6.00 20.15
C CYS A 60 -25.68 -4.61 19.58
N ALA A 61 -24.40 -4.21 19.49
CA ALA A 61 -24.01 -2.93 18.91
C ALA A 61 -24.48 -2.78 17.45
N ARG A 62 -24.35 -3.82 16.61
CA ARG A 62 -24.88 -3.83 15.24
C ARG A 62 -26.39 -3.63 15.20
N ALA A 63 -27.13 -4.34 16.05
CA ALA A 63 -28.58 -4.22 16.11
C ALA A 63 -29.01 -2.79 16.50
N ASP A 64 -28.36 -2.20 17.52
CA ASP A 64 -28.61 -0.83 17.96
C ASP A 64 -28.28 0.18 16.85
N CYS A 65 -27.11 0.06 16.22
CA CYS A 65 -26.72 0.93 15.10
C CYS A 65 -27.73 0.85 13.95
N LEU A 66 -28.16 -0.35 13.56
CA LEU A 66 -29.15 -0.54 12.49
C LEU A 66 -30.50 0.08 12.86
N GLN A 67 -30.91 -0.03 14.12
CA GLN A 67 -32.14 0.62 14.58
C GLN A 67 -32.02 2.15 14.50
N PHE A 68 -30.89 2.72 14.95
CA PHE A 68 -30.65 4.15 14.87
C PHE A 68 -30.60 4.66 13.43
N THR A 69 -29.90 3.96 12.52
CA THR A 69 -29.83 4.40 11.12
C THR A 69 -31.16 4.27 10.41
N LYS A 70 -31.97 3.23 10.71
CA LYS A 70 -33.36 3.12 10.24
C LYS A 70 -34.22 4.29 10.72
N LEU A 71 -34.10 4.68 12.00
CA LEU A 71 -34.82 5.83 12.55
C LEU A 71 -34.35 7.14 11.89
N MET A 72 -33.05 7.34 11.75
CA MET A 72 -32.46 8.50 11.09
C MET A 72 -33.02 8.66 9.68
N ARG A 73 -32.96 7.59 8.87
CA ARG A 73 -33.45 7.60 7.49
C ARG A 73 -34.94 7.85 7.37
N GLY A 74 -35.73 7.26 8.27
CA GLY A 74 -37.19 7.30 8.22
C GLY A 74 -37.81 8.54 8.86
N LYS A 75 -37.07 9.28 9.68
CA LYS A 75 -37.59 10.43 10.45
C LYS A 75 -36.94 11.76 10.10
N LEU A 76 -35.68 11.76 9.65
CA LEU A 76 -35.02 13.00 9.26
C LEU A 76 -35.29 13.30 7.78
N PRO A 77 -35.56 14.56 7.40
CA PRO A 77 -35.52 14.96 6.00
C PRO A 77 -34.09 14.86 5.45
N THR A 78 -33.97 14.72 4.13
CA THR A 78 -32.68 14.47 3.46
C THR A 78 -31.63 15.51 3.80
N GLU A 79 -32.00 16.78 3.94
CA GLU A 79 -31.08 17.87 4.27
C GLU A 79 -30.44 17.69 5.65
N LEU A 80 -31.19 17.18 6.63
CA LEU A 80 -30.64 16.88 7.95
C LEU A 80 -29.78 15.61 7.94
N GLN A 81 -30.11 14.63 7.10
CA GLN A 81 -29.26 13.45 6.91
C GLN A 81 -27.91 13.84 6.30
N ASP A 82 -27.93 14.72 5.29
CA ASP A 82 -26.72 15.26 4.66
C ASP A 82 -25.84 16.01 5.67
N LEU A 83 -26.43 16.82 6.57
CA LEU A 83 -25.69 17.48 7.64
C LEU A 83 -25.05 16.48 8.61
N VAL A 84 -25.73 15.37 8.94
CA VAL A 84 -25.16 14.31 9.76
C VAL A 84 -23.98 13.65 9.05
N TYR A 85 -24.11 13.34 7.76
CA TYR A 85 -22.99 12.79 6.99
C TYR A 85 -21.82 13.75 6.90
N GLN A 86 -22.07 15.04 6.66
CA GLN A 86 -21.00 16.05 6.62
C GLN A 86 -20.26 16.15 7.95
N TYR A 87 -20.99 16.15 9.07
CA TYR A 87 -20.40 16.22 10.40
C TYR A 87 -19.59 14.97 10.77
N LEU A 88 -20.07 13.78 10.39
CA LEU A 88 -19.46 12.52 10.80
C LEU A 88 -18.35 12.04 9.87
N LEU A 89 -18.41 12.36 8.58
CA LEU A 89 -17.61 11.68 7.56
C LEU A 89 -16.57 12.56 6.88
N ILE A 90 -16.62 13.88 7.04
CA ILE A 90 -15.69 14.80 6.37
C ILE A 90 -14.53 15.12 7.29
N GLU A 91 -13.34 14.83 6.80
CA GLU A 91 -12.06 15.07 7.45
C GLU A 91 -11.36 16.23 6.74
N GLU A 92 -10.80 17.15 7.53
CA GLU A 92 -9.99 18.25 6.98
C GLU A 92 -8.60 17.79 6.53
N ARG A 93 -8.15 16.61 7.00
CA ARG A 93 -6.81 16.07 6.76
C ARG A 93 -6.85 14.96 5.70
N PRO A 94 -5.79 14.80 4.88
CA PRO A 94 -5.69 13.66 3.97
C PRO A 94 -5.76 12.32 4.72
N ILE A 95 -6.64 11.44 4.25
CA ILE A 95 -6.87 10.12 4.84
C ILE A 95 -5.88 9.11 4.24
N PRO A 96 -4.98 8.50 5.02
CA PRO A 96 -4.09 7.47 4.50
C PRO A 96 -4.90 6.24 4.08
N VAL A 97 -4.58 5.69 2.92
CA VAL A 97 -5.18 4.45 2.43
C VAL A 97 -4.08 3.53 1.90
N GLY A 98 -4.15 2.25 2.25
CA GLY A 98 -3.20 1.22 1.86
C GLY A 98 -2.91 0.26 3.03
N PRO A 99 -2.28 -0.90 2.77
CA PRO A 99 -2.06 -1.93 3.77
C PRO A 99 -1.20 -1.49 4.96
N TYR A 100 -0.40 -0.42 4.86
CA TYR A 100 0.38 0.08 6.00
C TYR A 100 0.45 1.61 6.15
N TYR A 101 -0.56 2.34 5.66
CA TYR A 101 -0.81 3.76 5.99
C TYR A 101 0.46 4.65 5.96
N HIS A 102 1.20 4.59 4.84
CA HIS A 102 2.62 4.98 4.78
C HIS A 102 2.88 6.49 4.70
N PHE A 103 3.24 7.10 5.83
CA PHE A 103 3.70 8.50 5.88
C PHE A 103 5.22 8.68 6.12
N ARG A 104 6.00 7.60 6.27
CA ARG A 104 7.47 7.63 6.32
C ARG A 104 8.13 6.44 5.60
N LYS A 105 9.46 6.55 5.40
CA LYS A 105 10.38 5.48 5.03
C LYS A 105 10.26 4.28 5.99
N TYR A 106 10.43 3.06 5.49
CA TYR A 106 10.47 1.87 6.35
C TYR A 106 11.85 1.80 6.98
N ASP A 107 11.92 1.96 8.29
CA ASP A 107 13.13 1.62 9.03
C ASP A 107 13.22 0.09 9.15
N GLY A 108 14.05 -0.53 8.30
CA GLY A 108 14.70 -1.82 8.59
C GLY A 108 13.85 -3.10 8.69
N LEU A 109 12.57 -3.12 8.32
CA LEU A 109 11.71 -4.32 8.44
C LEU A 109 11.46 -5.11 7.14
N LEU A 110 11.95 -4.64 5.99
CA LEU A 110 11.90 -5.39 4.72
C LEU A 110 13.12 -6.29 4.48
N ASN A 111 13.88 -6.63 5.53
CA ASN A 111 14.66 -7.86 5.46
C ASN A 111 13.68 -9.03 5.59
N PRO A 112 13.28 -9.74 4.52
CA PRO A 112 12.72 -11.06 4.72
C PRO A 112 13.74 -11.80 5.58
N ARG A 113 13.30 -12.35 6.72
CA ARG A 113 14.11 -13.36 7.41
C ARG A 113 14.61 -14.29 6.31
N PRO A 114 15.92 -14.55 6.19
CA PRO A 114 16.39 -15.52 5.23
C PRO A 114 15.71 -16.84 5.60
N THR A 115 14.66 -17.20 4.88
CA THR A 115 14.16 -18.56 4.84
C THR A 115 15.32 -19.32 4.24
N GLY A 116 16.12 -19.92 5.13
CA GLY A 116 17.27 -20.73 4.76
C GLY A 116 16.79 -21.89 3.93
N ILE A 117 16.76 -21.68 2.61
CA ILE A 117 16.96 -22.57 1.46
C ILE A 117 17.19 -21.59 0.29
N LEU A 118 18.38 -20.98 0.23
CA LEU A 118 18.90 -20.41 -1.01
C LEU A 118 19.56 -21.56 -1.78
N GLY A 119 18.74 -22.38 -2.43
CA GLY A 119 19.18 -23.21 -3.54
C GLY A 119 19.05 -22.39 -4.81
N ASN A 120 20.18 -21.98 -5.40
CA ASN A 120 20.37 -21.50 -6.77
C ASN A 120 19.08 -21.19 -7.56
N ILE A 121 18.49 -20.01 -7.34
CA ILE A 121 17.53 -19.46 -8.31
C ILE A 121 18.38 -18.72 -9.35
N ARG A 122 18.41 -19.25 -10.58
CA ARG A 122 18.95 -18.51 -11.72
C ARG A 122 17.93 -17.43 -12.10
N PHE A 123 18.43 -16.23 -12.39
CA PHE A 123 17.62 -15.08 -12.79
C PHE A 123 16.86 -15.26 -14.13
N ASP A 124 17.04 -16.37 -14.83
CA ASP A 124 16.39 -16.68 -16.12
C ASP A 124 14.98 -17.33 -15.99
N ASP A 125 14.52 -17.71 -14.79
CA ASP A 125 13.28 -18.51 -14.62
C ASP A 125 11.99 -17.69 -14.40
N PHE A 126 12.03 -16.35 -14.47
CA PHE A 126 10.81 -15.52 -14.39
C PHE A 126 10.29 -15.17 -15.79
N VAL A 127 9.74 -16.18 -16.47
CA VAL A 127 8.95 -15.99 -17.70
C VAL A 127 7.52 -15.57 -17.32
N ASP A 128 7.06 -14.53 -18.01
CA ASP A 128 5.75 -13.88 -17.98
C ASP A 128 4.54 -14.81 -17.73
N PRO A 129 3.61 -14.46 -16.81
CA PRO A 129 2.25 -14.97 -16.87
C PRO A 129 1.44 -14.11 -17.86
N THR A 130 1.27 -14.62 -19.08
CA THR A 130 0.27 -14.09 -20.02
C THR A 130 -1.14 -14.24 -19.45
N PRO A 131 -2.04 -13.25 -19.61
CA PRO A 131 -3.41 -13.34 -19.12
C PRO A 131 -4.23 -14.24 -20.05
N ASN A 132 -4.63 -15.40 -19.54
CA ASN A 132 -5.44 -16.36 -20.28
C ASN A 132 -6.91 -15.90 -20.29
N THR A 133 -7.35 -15.24 -21.35
CA THR A 133 -8.77 -14.93 -21.60
C THR A 133 -9.49 -16.17 -22.11
N GLY A 134 -10.35 -16.75 -21.27
CA GLY A 134 -11.18 -17.91 -21.61
C GLY A 134 -12.52 -17.88 -20.89
N ILE A 135 -13.36 -16.88 -21.19
CA ILE A 135 -14.78 -16.88 -20.80
C ILE A 135 -15.49 -17.93 -21.67
N THR A 136 -15.91 -19.04 -21.08
CA THR A 136 -16.93 -19.91 -21.68
C THR A 136 -18.24 -19.74 -20.93
N SER A 137 -19.20 -19.19 -21.67
CA SER A 137 -20.62 -19.14 -21.35
C SER A 137 -21.16 -20.54 -21.06
N ARG A 138 -21.92 -20.69 -19.98
CA ARG A 138 -22.87 -21.79 -19.85
C ARG A 138 -24.16 -21.33 -19.21
N ASP A 139 -25.14 -21.23 -20.09
CA ASP A 139 -26.53 -20.89 -19.83
C ASP A 139 -27.34 -22.03 -19.21
N THR A 140 -28.27 -21.62 -18.36
CA THR A 140 -29.66 -22.08 -18.19
C THR A 140 -30.06 -23.32 -17.36
N ARG A 141 -31.11 -23.03 -16.55
CA ARG A 141 -32.21 -23.85 -15.98
C ARG A 141 -31.94 -24.55 -14.64
N ASP A 142 -32.85 -24.59 -13.65
CA ASP A 142 -34.31 -24.38 -13.64
C ASP A 142 -34.86 -23.94 -12.26
N ASN A 143 -36.07 -23.38 -12.32
CA ASN A 143 -36.99 -22.95 -11.26
C ASN A 143 -37.29 -23.98 -10.15
N THR A 144 -37.64 -23.51 -8.93
CA THR A 144 -39.03 -23.57 -8.41
C THR A 144 -39.14 -22.96 -7.01
N GLY A 145 -40.30 -22.34 -6.75
CA GLY A 145 -40.49 -21.36 -5.69
C GLY A 145 -40.74 -21.92 -4.29
N ARG A 146 -40.63 -21.04 -3.29
CA ARG A 146 -41.42 -21.15 -2.06
C ARG A 146 -41.53 -19.83 -1.30
N ALA A 147 -42.79 -19.39 -1.19
CA ALA A 147 -43.48 -18.70 -0.11
C ALA A 147 -42.76 -17.69 0.81
N LEU A 148 -43.36 -16.49 0.79
CA LEU A 148 -43.42 -15.46 1.82
C LEU A 148 -43.31 -16.01 3.27
N ALA A 149 -42.18 -15.73 3.90
CA ALA A 149 -42.06 -15.65 5.34
C ALA A 149 -41.34 -14.33 5.65
N HIS A 150 -41.96 -13.49 6.47
CA HIS A 150 -41.37 -12.28 7.01
C HIS A 150 -40.12 -12.63 7.82
N ASP A 151 -38.95 -12.43 7.20
CA ASP A 151 -37.89 -11.51 7.63
C ASP A 151 -37.47 -11.49 9.12
N GLU A 152 -37.20 -12.65 9.70
CA GLU A 152 -36.30 -12.79 10.86
C GLU A 152 -35.01 -13.59 10.51
N SER A 153 -34.92 -14.08 9.26
CA SER A 153 -33.80 -14.89 8.78
C SER A 153 -32.59 -14.07 8.31
N GLU A 154 -32.73 -12.75 8.09
CA GLU A 154 -31.60 -11.89 7.71
C GLU A 154 -30.69 -11.52 8.91
N MET A 155 -31.07 -11.87 10.14
CA MET A 155 -30.26 -11.61 11.34
C MET A 155 -29.24 -12.71 11.66
N PHE A 156 -29.24 -13.80 10.89
CA PHE A 156 -28.29 -14.93 10.97
C PHE A 156 -27.19 -14.84 9.90
N VAL A 157 -26.75 -13.64 9.54
CA VAL A 157 -25.56 -13.48 8.69
C VAL A 157 -24.35 -14.00 9.46
N ASP A 158 -23.66 -14.96 8.85
CA ASP A 158 -22.41 -15.59 9.30
C ASP A 158 -21.57 -14.69 10.19
N ILE A 159 -21.62 -15.00 11.48
CA ILE A 159 -20.70 -14.52 12.49
C ILE A 159 -19.55 -15.53 12.59
N GLU A 160 -18.99 -15.93 11.43
CA GLU A 160 -17.61 -16.40 11.43
C GLU A 160 -16.79 -15.25 12.02
N SER A 161 -15.91 -15.59 12.97
CA SER A 161 -15.12 -14.64 13.72
C SER A 161 -14.59 -13.59 12.76
N ASP A 162 -15.22 -12.41 12.80
CA ASP A 162 -14.59 -11.22 12.32
C ASP A 162 -13.31 -11.16 13.16
N ASP A 163 -12.20 -11.61 12.58
CA ASP A 163 -10.86 -11.25 13.01
C ASP A 163 -10.70 -9.75 12.75
N GLU A 164 -11.60 -8.95 13.31
CA GLU A 164 -11.47 -7.53 13.66
C GLU A 164 -10.44 -7.39 14.81
N ILE A 165 -9.54 -8.37 14.98
CA ILE A 165 -8.23 -8.16 15.57
C ILE A 165 -7.46 -7.35 14.54
N ILE A 166 -7.76 -6.06 14.49
CA ILE A 166 -6.72 -5.10 14.13
C ILE A 166 -5.73 -5.23 15.29
N ASP A 167 -4.64 -5.98 15.08
CA ASP A 167 -3.56 -6.08 16.05
C ASP A 167 -2.97 -4.69 16.21
N PHE A 168 -3.49 -3.98 17.19
CA PHE A 168 -3.12 -2.62 17.43
C PHE A 168 -1.83 -2.60 18.26
N GLY A 169 -0.70 -3.06 17.70
CA GLY A 169 0.63 -2.94 18.30
C GLY A 169 0.93 -1.49 18.74
N THR A 170 1.23 -1.29 20.02
CA THR A 170 1.48 0.03 20.64
C THR A 170 2.97 0.36 20.62
N ASN A 171 3.46 0.95 19.53
CA ASN A 171 4.80 1.56 19.50
C ASN A 171 4.67 3.08 19.37
N SER A 172 4.76 3.80 20.50
CA SER A 172 4.85 5.26 20.54
C SER A 172 6.15 5.68 21.22
N VAL A 173 6.84 6.68 20.69
CA VAL A 173 8.06 7.27 21.26
C VAL A 173 7.72 8.63 21.85
N ILE A 174 8.14 8.90 23.09
CA ILE A 174 7.96 10.22 23.71
C ILE A 174 9.21 11.05 23.39
N LEU A 175 9.03 12.20 22.74
CA LEU A 175 10.11 13.12 22.41
C LEU A 175 10.61 13.88 23.65
N PRO A 176 11.84 14.43 23.61
CA PRO A 176 12.42 15.21 24.70
C PRO A 176 11.59 16.44 25.13
N ASP A 177 10.72 16.95 24.26
CA ASP A 177 9.81 18.07 24.54
C ASP A 177 8.44 17.64 25.08
N GLY A 178 8.28 16.35 25.42
CA GLY A 178 7.05 15.80 25.95
C GLY A 178 5.98 15.50 24.91
N ARG A 179 6.21 15.80 23.62
CA ARG A 179 5.30 15.39 22.54
C ARG A 179 5.44 13.90 22.30
N VAL A 180 4.31 13.21 22.22
CA VAL A 180 4.29 11.81 21.79
C VAL A 180 4.46 11.80 20.28
N LYS A 181 5.62 11.35 19.81
CA LYS A 181 5.84 10.99 18.42
C LYS A 181 5.51 9.52 18.27
N TYR A 182 4.37 9.23 17.67
CA TYR A 182 4.11 7.89 17.20
C TYR A 182 5.19 7.57 16.17
N ASP A 183 6.12 6.69 16.55
CA ASP A 183 6.96 6.03 15.57
C ASP A 183 6.00 5.27 14.65
N HIS A 184 6.22 5.31 13.34
CA HIS A 184 5.21 5.06 12.31
C HIS A 184 4.57 3.68 12.45
N SER A 185 3.53 3.61 13.27
CA SER A 185 3.02 2.36 13.81
C SER A 185 1.70 2.06 13.16
N GLN A 186 1.74 1.59 11.90
CA GLN A 186 0.70 0.72 11.32
C GLN A 186 -0.77 1.20 11.40
N LYS A 187 -1.05 2.43 11.83
CA LYS A 187 -2.37 2.86 12.26
C LYS A 187 -2.63 4.32 11.90
N PRO A 188 -3.81 4.61 11.38
CA PRO A 188 -4.30 5.98 11.24
C PRO A 188 -4.55 6.61 12.61
N PRO A 189 -4.59 7.95 12.69
CA PRO A 189 -5.04 8.65 13.90
C PRO A 189 -6.39 8.09 14.37
N SER A 190 -6.56 7.87 15.68
CA SER A 190 -7.76 7.23 16.24
C SER A 190 -9.03 8.05 16.05
N ASP A 191 -8.87 9.35 15.82
CA ASP A 191 -9.91 10.33 15.53
C ASP A 191 -10.27 10.42 14.04
N LEU A 192 -9.61 9.66 13.16
CA LEU A 192 -9.86 9.68 11.73
C LEU A 192 -10.85 8.58 11.32
N ILE A 193 -11.88 8.96 10.57
CA ILE A 193 -12.77 7.97 9.95
C ILE A 193 -12.06 7.31 8.78
N MET A 194 -11.81 6.01 8.93
CA MET A 194 -11.17 5.19 7.90
C MET A 194 -12.20 4.54 6.97
N PRO A 195 -11.82 4.14 5.75
CA PRO A 195 -12.78 3.50 4.85
C PRO A 195 -13.29 2.13 5.33
N ASN A 196 -12.63 1.51 6.31
CA ASN A 196 -13.09 0.30 7.00
C ASN A 196 -13.91 0.59 8.29
N SER A 197 -14.24 1.85 8.57
CA SER A 197 -15.00 2.25 9.75
C SER A 197 -16.41 1.65 9.75
N HIS A 198 -16.93 1.38 10.95
CA HIS A 198 -18.29 0.85 11.16
C HIS A 198 -19.38 1.73 10.54
N VAL A 199 -19.17 3.05 10.48
CA VAL A 199 -20.14 3.98 9.86
C VAL A 199 -20.25 3.82 8.34
N LEU A 200 -19.29 3.14 7.72
CA LEU A 200 -19.26 2.80 6.29
C LEU A 200 -19.45 1.28 6.05
N ASN A 201 -19.88 0.53 7.07
CA ASN A 201 -20.08 -0.91 6.99
C ASN A 201 -21.58 -1.25 6.97
N PRO A 202 -22.08 -1.97 5.94
CA PRO A 202 -23.50 -2.24 5.79
C PRO A 202 -24.07 -3.11 6.91
N ARG A 203 -23.23 -3.87 7.64
CA ARG A 203 -23.66 -4.65 8.82
C ARG A 203 -24.07 -3.78 10.01
N TYR A 204 -23.61 -2.54 10.08
CA TYR A 204 -23.89 -1.61 11.17
C TYR A 204 -24.94 -0.57 10.77
N VAL A 205 -24.88 -0.07 9.53
CA VAL A 205 -25.74 1.04 9.10
C VAL A 205 -26.81 0.66 8.09
N GLY A 206 -26.73 -0.54 7.50
CA GLY A 206 -27.59 -1.00 6.42
C GLY A 206 -27.10 -0.53 5.05
N GLN A 207 -27.38 -1.30 3.99
CA GLN A 207 -26.82 -1.05 2.65
C GLN A 207 -27.13 0.35 2.12
N ALA A 208 -28.35 0.83 2.30
CA ALA A 208 -28.78 2.09 1.70
C ALA A 208 -28.12 3.31 2.35
N ILE A 209 -28.06 3.35 3.69
CA ILE A 209 -27.33 4.40 4.42
C ILE A 209 -25.85 4.31 4.12
N MET A 210 -25.30 3.10 4.07
CA MET A 210 -23.90 2.91 3.74
C MET A 210 -23.57 3.48 2.36
N ALA A 211 -24.42 3.25 1.35
CA ALA A 211 -24.20 3.75 -0.01
C ALA A 211 -24.26 5.28 -0.08
N GLU A 212 -25.21 5.90 0.62
CA GLU A 212 -25.30 7.36 0.78
C GLU A 212 -24.05 7.91 1.49
N ALA A 213 -23.66 7.31 2.61
CA ALA A 213 -22.50 7.67 3.41
C ALA A 213 -21.17 7.54 2.63
N GLN A 214 -20.95 6.42 1.93
CA GLN A 214 -19.75 6.22 1.11
C GLN A 214 -19.63 7.25 0.00
N LYS A 215 -20.74 7.59 -0.66
CA LYS A 215 -20.75 8.64 -1.67
C LYS A 215 -20.32 9.99 -1.08
N VAL A 216 -20.84 10.37 0.09
CA VAL A 216 -20.44 11.62 0.77
C VAL A 216 -18.97 11.53 1.20
N TYR A 217 -18.56 10.43 1.81
CA TYR A 217 -17.21 10.21 2.31
C TYR A 217 -16.16 10.27 1.20
N TYR A 218 -16.29 9.48 0.13
CA TYR A 218 -15.29 9.47 -0.95
C TYR A 218 -15.28 10.75 -1.79
N LYS A 219 -16.43 11.41 -1.93
CA LYS A 219 -16.52 12.64 -2.72
C LYS A 219 -15.86 13.85 -2.05
N ASN A 220 -15.97 13.96 -0.72
CA ASN A 220 -15.58 15.18 -0.02
C ASN A 220 -14.23 15.10 0.71
N ASN A 221 -13.67 13.89 0.86
CA ASN A 221 -12.38 13.71 1.50
C ASN A 221 -11.22 13.68 0.50
N THR A 222 -10.04 14.03 0.99
CA THR A 222 -8.77 13.80 0.29
C THR A 222 -8.17 12.49 0.76
N PHE A 223 -7.80 11.61 -0.16
CA PHE A 223 -7.17 10.33 0.18
C PHE A 223 -5.69 10.36 -0.18
N SER A 224 -4.83 9.78 0.65
CA SER A 224 -3.39 9.67 0.41
C SER A 224 -3.01 8.19 0.30
N VAL A 225 -2.67 7.74 -0.91
CA VAL A 225 -2.31 6.35 -1.23
C VAL A 225 -0.85 6.27 -1.67
N CYS A 226 -0.16 5.16 -1.40
CA CYS A 226 1.20 4.93 -1.92
C CYS A 226 1.21 3.92 -3.08
N ASN A 227 2.26 3.95 -3.90
CA ASN A 227 2.47 3.01 -5.00
C ASN A 227 2.99 1.61 -4.57
N MET A 228 3.14 1.32 -3.29
CA MET A 228 3.66 0.04 -2.80
C MET A 228 2.56 -1.04 -2.73
N GLU A 229 2.93 -2.30 -2.99
CA GLU A 229 2.07 -3.49 -2.76
C GLU A 229 0.66 -3.40 -3.37
N GLY A 230 0.54 -2.77 -4.55
CA GLY A 230 -0.75 -2.63 -5.24
C GLY A 230 -1.77 -1.78 -4.49
N ALA A 231 -1.37 -0.94 -3.53
CA ALA A 231 -2.28 -0.12 -2.73
C ALA A 231 -3.23 0.74 -3.57
N ILE A 232 -2.76 1.30 -4.69
CA ILE A 232 -3.58 2.13 -5.60
C ILE A 232 -4.71 1.30 -6.21
N HIS A 233 -4.38 0.16 -6.81
CA HIS A 233 -5.35 -0.80 -7.33
C HIS A 233 -6.34 -1.23 -6.25
N ASN A 234 -5.82 -1.62 -5.09
CA ASN A 234 -6.64 -2.12 -3.99
C ASN A 234 -7.61 -1.06 -3.46
N PHE A 235 -7.18 0.20 -3.39
CA PHE A 235 -8.03 1.28 -2.95
C PHE A 235 -9.10 1.64 -3.98
N LEU A 236 -8.74 1.75 -5.26
CA LEU A 236 -9.62 2.30 -6.29
C LEU A 236 -10.60 1.29 -6.87
N GLN A 237 -10.18 0.03 -6.99
CA GLN A 237 -10.88 -0.98 -7.80
C GLN A 237 -11.58 -2.04 -6.96
N LEU A 238 -11.19 -2.20 -5.70
CA LEU A 238 -11.82 -3.19 -4.84
C LEU A 238 -13.01 -2.62 -4.09
N HIS A 239 -13.87 -3.55 -3.71
CA HIS A 239 -14.98 -3.27 -2.82
C HIS A 239 -14.47 -2.70 -1.48
N PRO A 240 -15.08 -1.63 -0.95
CA PRO A 240 -14.67 -1.03 0.33
C PRO A 240 -14.54 -2.02 1.49
N GLY A 241 -15.38 -3.06 1.51
CA GLY A 241 -15.32 -4.17 2.48
C GLY A 241 -14.07 -5.06 2.42
N TYR A 242 -13.24 -4.96 1.38
CA TYR A 242 -11.93 -5.60 1.27
C TYR A 242 -10.76 -4.68 1.58
N ASN A 243 -11.00 -3.37 1.62
CA ASN A 243 -9.92 -2.39 1.65
C ASN A 243 -9.05 -2.62 2.90
N PHE A 244 -7.74 -2.64 2.68
CA PHE A 244 -6.69 -2.71 3.71
C PHE A 244 -6.41 -4.08 4.34
N LYS A 245 -6.92 -5.18 3.78
CA LYS A 245 -6.41 -6.52 4.13
C LYS A 245 -5.22 -6.87 3.24
N THR A 246 -4.11 -7.29 3.85
CA THR A 246 -3.03 -7.97 3.12
C THR A 246 -3.51 -9.38 2.74
N TRP A 247 -3.22 -9.81 1.53
CA TRP A 247 -3.62 -11.13 1.04
C TRP A 247 -2.38 -11.99 0.86
N ARG A 248 -2.39 -13.20 1.45
CA ARG A 248 -1.22 -14.09 1.41
C ARG A 248 -0.80 -14.53 0.01
N ASN A 249 -1.73 -14.49 -0.96
CA ASN A 249 -1.52 -15.02 -2.31
C ASN A 249 -1.78 -13.99 -3.43
N GLY A 250 -1.93 -12.70 -3.11
CA GLY A 250 -2.22 -11.65 -4.10
C GLY A 250 -3.66 -11.58 -4.62
N ASP A 251 -4.50 -12.59 -4.34
CA ASP A 251 -5.92 -12.58 -4.72
C ASP A 251 -6.85 -12.15 -3.58
N PRO A 252 -7.91 -11.34 -3.85
CA PRO A 252 -8.93 -11.01 -2.86
C PRO A 252 -9.70 -12.27 -2.43
N PRO A 253 -9.94 -12.49 -1.12
CA PRO A 253 -10.81 -13.57 -0.68
C PRO A 253 -12.25 -13.34 -1.18
N GLN A 254 -13.13 -14.35 -1.15
CA GLN A 254 -14.54 -14.10 -1.49
C GLN A 254 -15.22 -13.24 -0.40
N LEU A 255 -15.93 -12.19 -0.80
CA LEU A 255 -16.68 -11.31 0.09
C LEU A 255 -17.87 -12.09 0.61
N PRO A 256 -18.09 -12.11 1.93
CA PRO A 256 -19.37 -12.52 2.50
C PRO A 256 -20.50 -11.75 1.83
N ARG A 257 -21.60 -12.44 1.49
CA ARG A 257 -22.73 -11.84 0.75
C ARG A 257 -23.27 -10.57 1.41
N ALA A 258 -23.31 -10.54 2.75
CA ALA A 258 -23.79 -9.39 3.51
C ALA A 258 -22.89 -8.15 3.45
N LEU A 259 -21.64 -8.30 3.00
CA LEU A 259 -20.73 -7.20 2.75
C LEU A 259 -20.73 -6.78 1.28
N ARG A 260 -21.40 -7.49 0.37
CA ARG A 260 -21.46 -7.11 -1.04
C ARG A 260 -22.48 -5.99 -1.23
N LEU A 261 -22.08 -4.96 -1.96
CA LEU A 261 -22.95 -3.88 -2.34
C LEU A 261 -23.74 -4.20 -3.59
N GLU A 262 -25.02 -3.84 -3.54
CA GLU A 262 -25.96 -3.94 -4.64
C GLU A 262 -26.68 -2.59 -4.77
N PRO A 263 -26.41 -1.78 -5.82
CA PRO A 263 -25.44 -2.06 -6.89
C PRO A 263 -23.99 -1.99 -6.41
N PHE A 264 -23.12 -2.74 -7.07
CA PHE A 264 -21.68 -2.72 -6.83
C PHE A 264 -21.11 -1.33 -7.11
N SER A 265 -20.26 -0.86 -6.20
CA SER A 265 -19.77 0.51 -6.24
C SER A 265 -18.38 0.60 -5.61
N VAL A 266 -17.44 1.25 -6.30
CA VAL A 266 -16.01 1.30 -5.94
C VAL A 266 -15.54 2.74 -5.72
N PRO A 267 -14.53 2.96 -4.89
CA PRO A 267 -14.05 4.31 -4.57
C PRO A 267 -13.73 5.17 -5.81
N ALA A 268 -13.20 4.57 -6.89
CA ALA A 268 -12.90 5.28 -8.14
C ALA A 268 -14.07 6.09 -8.73
N GLN A 269 -15.32 5.69 -8.46
CA GLN A 269 -16.51 6.38 -8.96
C GLN A 269 -16.73 7.75 -8.32
N TRP A 270 -16.30 7.92 -7.06
CA TRP A 270 -16.62 9.12 -6.27
C TRP A 270 -15.41 9.90 -5.79
N VAL A 271 -14.21 9.30 -5.72
CA VAL A 271 -13.00 10.03 -5.31
C VAL A 271 -12.82 11.27 -6.20
N ARG A 272 -12.63 12.43 -5.55
CA ARG A 272 -12.38 13.73 -6.21
C ARG A 272 -11.01 14.30 -5.88
N SER A 273 -10.46 13.97 -4.72
CA SER A 273 -9.15 14.48 -4.28
C SER A 273 -8.26 13.32 -3.87
N LEU A 274 -7.15 13.12 -4.59
CA LEU A 274 -6.22 12.02 -4.37
C LEU A 274 -4.78 12.54 -4.28
N GLN A 275 -4.04 12.08 -3.28
CA GLN A 275 -2.59 12.21 -3.18
C GLN A 275 -1.98 10.83 -3.45
N VAL A 276 -1.09 10.75 -4.43
CA VAL A 276 -0.38 9.53 -4.80
C VAL A 276 1.08 9.69 -4.40
N ARG A 277 1.49 8.99 -3.35
CA ARG A 277 2.86 8.97 -2.85
C ARG A 277 3.66 7.94 -3.64
N VAL A 278 4.61 8.42 -4.43
CA VAL A 278 5.50 7.59 -5.24
C VAL A 278 6.84 7.52 -4.56
N LYS A 279 7.19 6.35 -4.00
CA LYS A 279 8.29 6.21 -3.07
C LYS A 279 9.56 5.66 -3.71
N LEU A 280 10.51 6.53 -4.00
CA LEU A 280 11.84 6.15 -4.49
C LEU A 280 12.78 5.78 -3.35
N GLU A 281 12.56 6.28 -2.12
CA GLU A 281 13.42 6.02 -0.95
C GLU A 281 13.51 4.51 -0.56
N HIS A 282 12.62 3.69 -1.11
CA HIS A 282 12.65 2.23 -0.96
C HIS A 282 13.63 1.52 -1.89
N PHE A 283 14.11 2.18 -2.94
CA PHE A 283 15.04 1.61 -3.89
C PHE A 283 16.32 1.13 -3.20
N GLU A 284 17.02 2.03 -2.50
CA GLU A 284 18.29 1.71 -1.85
C GLU A 284 18.12 0.74 -0.69
N SER A 285 17.01 0.87 0.06
CA SER A 285 16.72 0.03 1.23
C SER A 285 16.57 -1.45 0.88
N ASN A 286 16.15 -1.77 -0.35
CA ASN A 286 15.88 -3.12 -0.81
C ASN A 286 16.92 -3.64 -1.81
N MET A 287 17.92 -2.82 -2.18
CA MET A 287 18.96 -3.22 -3.11
C MET A 287 19.91 -4.24 -2.45
N PRO A 288 20.22 -5.37 -3.09
CA PRO A 288 21.14 -6.35 -2.50
C PRO A 288 22.54 -5.76 -2.29
N LEU A 289 23.21 -6.17 -1.21
CA LEU A 289 24.60 -5.78 -0.94
C LEU A 289 25.55 -6.47 -1.92
N ASN A 290 26.65 -5.79 -2.27
CA ASN A 290 27.74 -6.29 -3.13
C ASN A 290 27.33 -6.64 -4.58
N THR A 291 26.33 -5.95 -5.13
CA THR A 291 25.95 -6.09 -6.54
C THR A 291 26.92 -5.36 -7.46
N THR A 292 27.15 -5.94 -8.63
CA THR A 292 27.80 -5.27 -9.76
C THR A 292 26.93 -4.13 -10.30
N GLU A 293 27.51 -3.20 -11.06
CA GLU A 293 26.77 -2.06 -11.63
C GLU A 293 25.68 -2.49 -12.63
N GLU A 294 25.91 -3.58 -13.37
CA GLU A 294 24.91 -4.19 -14.25
C GLU A 294 23.72 -4.76 -13.46
N GLU A 295 23.98 -5.45 -12.36
CA GLU A 295 22.94 -5.96 -11.46
C GLU A 295 22.17 -4.82 -10.79
N GLN A 296 22.85 -3.74 -10.38
CA GLN A 296 22.20 -2.53 -9.84
C GLN A 296 21.27 -1.88 -10.86
N TYR A 297 21.73 -1.73 -12.10
CA TYR A 297 20.90 -1.15 -13.16
C TYR A 297 19.72 -2.05 -13.53
N THR A 298 19.93 -3.38 -13.56
CA THR A 298 18.83 -4.34 -13.78
C THR A 298 17.79 -4.26 -12.67
N TYR A 299 18.25 -4.19 -11.42
CA TYR A 299 17.39 -4.00 -10.25
C TYR A 299 16.60 -2.69 -10.32
N GLU A 300 17.26 -1.59 -10.72
CA GLU A 300 16.60 -0.29 -10.97
C GLU A 300 15.52 -0.39 -12.04
N ARG A 301 15.80 -0.98 -13.21
CA ARG A 301 14.79 -1.16 -14.26
C ARG A 301 13.57 -1.93 -13.75
N HIS A 302 13.79 -2.99 -12.97
CA HIS A 302 12.72 -3.77 -12.38
C HIS A 302 11.91 -2.94 -11.37
N PHE A 303 12.58 -2.20 -10.49
CA PHE A 303 11.95 -1.30 -9.54
C PHE A 303 11.09 -0.24 -10.23
N LEU A 304 11.63 0.44 -11.24
CA LEU A 304 10.91 1.46 -12.01
C LEU A 304 9.74 0.90 -12.80
N ARG A 305 9.86 -0.33 -13.33
CA ARG A 305 8.73 -1.05 -13.93
C ARG A 305 7.64 -1.33 -12.91
N HIS A 306 7.99 -1.73 -11.68
CA HIS A 306 7.02 -1.92 -10.60
C HIS A 306 6.31 -0.61 -10.25
N VAL A 307 7.04 0.51 -10.17
CA VAL A 307 6.46 1.86 -9.98
C VAL A 307 5.45 2.16 -11.07
N TYR A 308 5.84 1.99 -12.35
CA TYR A 308 4.97 2.22 -13.50
C TYR A 308 3.69 1.35 -13.45
N THR A 309 3.83 0.04 -13.25
CA THR A 309 2.70 -0.91 -13.17
C THR A 309 1.77 -0.60 -12.00
N SER A 310 2.30 -0.15 -10.87
CA SER A 310 1.46 0.25 -9.73
C SER A 310 0.65 1.52 -10.04
N LEU A 311 1.27 2.47 -10.74
CA LEU A 311 0.64 3.73 -11.14
C LEU A 311 -0.39 3.56 -12.27
N SER A 312 -0.27 2.53 -13.11
CA SER A 312 -1.26 2.26 -14.17
C SER A 312 -2.64 1.91 -13.60
N ALA A 313 -2.75 1.53 -12.33
CA ALA A 313 -4.04 1.38 -11.66
C ALA A 313 -4.89 2.68 -11.62
N LEU A 314 -4.28 3.84 -11.87
CA LEU A 314 -4.97 5.13 -12.03
C LEU A 314 -5.72 5.24 -13.37
N GLU A 315 -5.43 4.41 -14.37
CA GLU A 315 -6.19 4.33 -15.63
C GLU A 315 -7.68 4.15 -15.35
N GLU A 316 -8.03 3.26 -14.41
CA GLU A 316 -9.42 3.01 -14.02
C GLU A 316 -10.08 4.27 -13.44
N LEU A 317 -9.35 5.07 -12.65
CA LEU A 317 -9.89 6.34 -12.11
C LEU A 317 -10.10 7.38 -13.22
N VAL A 318 -9.24 7.39 -14.23
CA VAL A 318 -9.37 8.27 -15.40
C VAL A 318 -10.58 7.87 -16.26
N HIS A 319 -10.84 6.57 -16.43
CA HIS A 319 -11.89 6.07 -17.33
C HIS A 319 -13.28 5.87 -16.67
N THR A 320 -13.33 5.51 -15.38
CA THR A 320 -14.58 5.08 -14.72
C THR A 320 -15.28 6.19 -13.95
N SER A 321 -14.57 7.26 -13.60
CA SER A 321 -15.18 8.32 -12.82
C SER A 321 -16.17 9.14 -13.64
N LEU A 322 -17.30 9.47 -13.02
CA LEU A 322 -18.30 10.38 -13.58
C LEU A 322 -17.65 11.73 -13.97
N GLN A 323 -18.11 12.36 -15.06
CA GLN A 323 -17.67 13.67 -15.59
C GLN A 323 -17.69 14.79 -14.53
N THR A 324 -16.70 14.79 -13.67
CA THR A 324 -16.60 15.67 -12.50
C THR A 324 -15.14 15.96 -12.26
N GLU A 325 -14.88 17.09 -11.61
CA GLU A 325 -13.53 17.56 -11.33
C GLU A 325 -12.76 16.55 -10.49
N LEU A 326 -11.51 16.30 -10.89
CA LEU A 326 -10.59 15.42 -10.19
C LEU A 326 -9.31 16.21 -9.88
N SER A 327 -8.89 16.21 -8.63
CA SER A 327 -7.62 16.78 -8.20
C SER A 327 -6.69 15.65 -7.78
N ILE A 328 -5.59 15.46 -8.52
CA ILE A 328 -4.55 14.49 -8.16
C ILE A 328 -3.24 15.22 -7.85
N GLU A 329 -2.65 14.93 -6.70
CA GLU A 329 -1.29 15.35 -6.35
C GLU A 329 -0.36 14.13 -6.33
N PHE A 330 0.62 14.08 -7.24
CA PHE A 330 1.72 13.11 -7.16
C PHE A 330 2.78 13.66 -6.20
N ILE A 331 3.02 12.94 -5.11
CA ILE A 331 4.05 13.27 -4.12
C ILE A 331 5.22 12.31 -4.34
N MET A 332 6.23 12.77 -5.05
CA MET A 332 7.50 12.06 -5.22
C MET A 332 8.26 12.11 -3.91
N MET A 333 8.54 10.94 -3.33
CA MET A 333 9.32 10.81 -2.11
C MET A 333 10.69 10.23 -2.47
N THR A 334 11.75 10.90 -2.04
CA THR A 334 13.14 10.54 -2.35
C THR A 334 14.04 10.75 -1.14
N GLU A 335 15.26 10.25 -1.24
CA GLU A 335 16.31 10.42 -0.23
C GLU A 335 17.65 10.56 -0.95
N LEU A 336 17.75 11.58 -1.79
CA LEU A 336 18.95 11.79 -2.59
C LEU A 336 20.09 12.28 -1.68
N PRO A 337 21.31 11.72 -1.80
CA PRO A 337 22.43 12.12 -0.96
C PRO A 337 22.78 13.60 -1.16
N THR A 338 23.25 14.27 -0.10
CA THR A 338 23.57 15.70 -0.13
C THR A 338 24.67 16.02 -1.15
N LEU A 339 24.44 17.11 -1.89
CA LEU A 339 25.18 17.69 -3.03
C LEU A 339 26.69 18.00 -2.82
N ASP A 340 27.28 17.68 -1.66
CA ASP A 340 28.64 18.08 -1.29
C ASP A 340 29.76 17.18 -1.88
N ASN A 341 29.41 16.15 -2.67
CA ASN A 341 30.39 15.30 -3.34
C ASN A 341 30.35 15.52 -4.85
N ASP A 342 31.51 15.83 -5.45
CA ASP A 342 31.76 16.00 -6.90
C ASP A 342 31.48 14.75 -7.79
N LEU A 343 30.63 13.81 -7.34
CA LEU A 343 30.28 12.55 -8.01
C LEU A 343 28.84 12.56 -8.57
N TYR A 344 28.50 13.65 -9.25
CA TYR A 344 27.18 14.05 -9.76
C TYR A 344 26.52 13.21 -10.88
N SER A 345 26.83 11.92 -11.06
CA SER A 345 26.29 11.19 -12.23
C SER A 345 25.14 10.22 -11.88
N SER A 346 25.36 9.30 -10.93
CA SER A 346 24.45 8.17 -10.75
C SER A 346 23.09 8.54 -10.15
N GLU A 347 23.03 9.50 -9.23
CA GLU A 347 21.76 9.88 -8.57
C GLU A 347 20.87 10.73 -9.47
N ASP A 348 21.46 11.70 -10.18
CA ASP A 348 20.75 12.48 -11.19
C ASP A 348 20.14 11.57 -12.25
N ARG A 349 20.94 10.59 -12.73
CA ARG A 349 20.49 9.56 -13.66
C ARG A 349 19.30 8.77 -13.11
N ARG A 350 19.38 8.26 -11.86
CA ARG A 350 18.28 7.52 -11.21
C ARG A 350 17.04 8.38 -11.06
N PHE A 351 17.19 9.65 -10.67
CA PHE A 351 16.07 10.57 -10.55
C PHE A 351 15.41 10.86 -11.90
N VAL A 352 16.18 11.01 -12.98
CA VAL A 352 15.65 11.11 -14.35
C VAL A 352 14.87 9.86 -14.73
N ASN A 353 15.41 8.67 -14.46
CA ASN A 353 14.71 7.41 -14.76
C ASN A 353 13.42 7.27 -13.95
N PHE A 354 13.42 7.75 -12.70
CA PHE A 354 12.22 7.83 -11.87
C PHE A 354 11.18 8.80 -12.44
N LEU A 355 11.60 9.99 -12.89
CA LEU A 355 10.73 10.91 -13.61
C LEU A 355 10.14 10.26 -14.88
N GLN A 356 10.92 9.49 -15.63
CA GLN A 356 10.40 8.74 -16.78
C GLN A 356 9.34 7.73 -16.37
N ALA A 357 9.58 6.96 -15.29
CA ALA A 357 8.67 5.92 -14.81
C ALA A 357 7.27 6.44 -14.48
N ILE A 358 7.14 7.70 -14.05
CA ILE A 358 5.85 8.31 -13.72
C ILE A 358 5.25 9.14 -14.86
N ARG A 359 6.04 9.50 -15.87
CA ARG A 359 5.70 10.52 -16.89
C ARG A 359 4.41 10.22 -17.63
N ASN A 360 4.27 9.00 -18.13
CA ASN A 360 3.10 8.62 -18.93
C ASN A 360 1.82 8.66 -18.08
N THR A 361 1.87 8.15 -16.84
CA THR A 361 0.72 8.22 -15.92
C THR A 361 0.32 9.66 -15.61
N VAL A 362 1.29 10.55 -15.41
CA VAL A 362 1.01 11.98 -15.17
C VAL A 362 0.29 12.61 -16.36
N TYR A 363 0.81 12.44 -17.58
CA TYR A 363 0.16 13.03 -18.77
C TYR A 363 -1.18 12.39 -19.11
N MET A 364 -1.32 11.08 -18.96
CA MET A 364 -2.61 10.40 -19.06
C MET A 364 -3.62 11.02 -18.10
N THR A 365 -3.23 11.20 -16.83
CA THR A 365 -4.09 11.83 -15.82
C THR A 365 -4.43 13.27 -16.17
N MET A 366 -3.46 14.05 -16.68
CA MET A 366 -3.64 15.45 -17.07
C MET A 366 -4.57 15.63 -18.28
N PHE A 367 -4.46 14.78 -19.30
CA PHE A 367 -5.02 15.06 -20.62
C PHE A 367 -6.11 14.10 -21.09
N ASP A 368 -6.11 12.85 -20.62
CA ASP A 368 -7.09 11.84 -21.06
C ASP A 368 -8.43 11.98 -20.35
N ARG A 369 -8.52 12.83 -19.32
CA ARG A 369 -9.77 13.19 -18.64
C ARG A 369 -9.91 14.70 -18.47
N GLU A 370 -11.00 15.23 -19.00
CA GLU A 370 -11.40 16.64 -18.82
C GLU A 370 -11.73 16.96 -17.35
N GLY A 371 -11.39 18.17 -16.91
CA GLY A 371 -11.63 18.62 -15.54
C GLY A 371 -10.66 18.04 -14.51
N THR A 372 -9.58 17.40 -14.94
CA THR A 372 -8.52 16.93 -14.03
C THR A 372 -7.49 18.01 -13.79
N THR A 373 -7.21 18.30 -12.52
CA THR A 373 -6.08 19.12 -12.09
C THR A 373 -5.00 18.20 -11.52
N VAL A 374 -3.78 18.34 -12.03
CA VAL A 374 -2.64 17.56 -11.55
C VAL A 374 -1.58 18.47 -10.96
N LYS A 375 -1.10 18.11 -9.78
CA LYS A 375 0.03 18.75 -9.10
C LYS A 375 1.13 17.71 -8.87
N ILE A 376 2.38 18.11 -9.02
CA ILE A 376 3.53 17.26 -8.71
C ILE A 376 4.36 17.94 -7.63
N THR A 377 4.51 17.27 -6.49
CA THR A 377 5.27 17.74 -5.35
C THR A 377 6.44 16.77 -5.11
N HIS A 378 7.64 17.30 -4.95
CA HIS A 378 8.83 16.53 -4.63
C HIS A 378 9.23 16.78 -3.18
N HIS A 379 9.25 15.72 -2.39
CA HIS A 379 9.69 15.69 -1.01
C HIS A 379 10.94 14.81 -0.90
N ASP A 380 12.06 15.42 -0.57
CA ASP A 380 13.32 14.69 -0.33
C ASP A 380 13.66 14.76 1.15
N GLU A 381 13.97 13.63 1.77
CA GLU A 381 14.27 13.59 3.21
C GLU A 381 15.62 14.22 3.58
N MET A 382 16.57 14.31 2.63
CA MET A 382 17.96 14.70 2.89
C MET A 382 18.38 16.01 2.23
N MET A 383 17.95 16.25 0.99
CA MET A 383 18.46 17.32 0.15
C MET A 383 17.72 18.66 0.33
N TRP A 384 16.39 18.63 0.53
CA TRP A 384 15.59 19.86 0.67
C TRP A 384 14.73 19.86 1.93
N PRO A 385 14.81 20.90 2.78
CA PRO A 385 13.99 20.97 3.99
C PRO A 385 12.51 21.21 3.71
N PHE A 386 12.15 21.64 2.49
CA PHE A 386 10.78 21.95 2.10
C PHE A 386 10.42 21.25 0.78
N PRO A 387 9.17 20.75 0.65
CA PRO A 387 8.70 20.19 -0.62
C PRO A 387 8.80 21.20 -1.77
N ARG A 388 9.20 20.72 -2.95
CA ARG A 388 9.30 21.52 -4.18
C ARG A 388 8.13 21.22 -5.10
N ASP A 389 7.58 22.23 -5.76
CA ASP A 389 6.59 22.06 -6.81
C ASP A 389 7.30 21.76 -8.13
N LEU A 390 7.08 20.56 -8.69
CA LEU A 390 7.62 20.10 -9.96
C LEU A 390 6.57 20.08 -11.08
N THR A 391 5.38 20.63 -10.85
CA THR A 391 4.29 20.61 -11.84
C THR A 391 4.73 21.20 -13.17
N GLY A 392 5.55 22.25 -13.15
CA GLY A 392 6.08 22.90 -14.35
C GLY A 392 7.06 22.07 -15.18
N LEU A 393 7.53 20.90 -14.69
CA LEU A 393 8.35 19.97 -15.46
C LEU A 393 7.52 19.18 -16.49
N PHE A 394 6.23 18.98 -16.21
CA PHE A 394 5.33 18.21 -17.06
C PHE A 394 4.65 19.13 -18.07
N ALA A 395 5.45 19.63 -19.02
CA ALA A 395 5.08 20.74 -19.90
C ALA A 395 4.60 20.34 -21.31
N LEU A 396 4.39 19.05 -21.61
CA LEU A 396 3.79 18.67 -22.90
C LEU A 396 2.43 19.33 -23.07
N SER A 397 2.10 19.72 -24.31
CA SER A 397 0.71 20.02 -24.67
C SER A 397 -0.11 18.74 -24.84
N LYS A 398 -1.44 18.87 -24.85
CA LYS A 398 -2.35 17.75 -25.14
C LYS A 398 -2.07 17.15 -26.52
N GLU A 399 -1.81 17.98 -27.52
CA GLU A 399 -1.50 17.53 -28.89
C GLU A 399 -0.19 16.76 -28.94
N GLN A 400 0.83 17.21 -28.21
CA GLN A 400 2.10 16.48 -28.09
C GLN A 400 1.90 15.14 -27.37
N TRP A 401 1.08 15.09 -26.33
CA TRP A 401 0.75 13.85 -25.65
C TRP A 401 0.05 12.84 -26.58
N GLU A 402 -0.94 13.28 -27.36
CA GLU A 402 -1.59 12.42 -28.35
C GLU A 402 -0.61 11.93 -29.43
N LEU A 403 0.31 12.80 -29.88
CA LEU A 403 1.36 12.39 -30.81
C LEU A 403 2.26 11.31 -30.20
N GLU A 404 2.72 11.49 -28.95
CA GLU A 404 3.57 10.51 -28.28
C GLU A 404 2.85 9.17 -28.14
N LYS A 405 1.58 9.15 -27.72
CA LYS A 405 0.76 7.93 -27.67
C LYS A 405 0.64 7.24 -29.03
N SER A 406 0.51 8.01 -30.12
CA SER A 406 0.34 7.48 -31.47
C SER A 406 1.61 6.85 -32.05
N VAL A 407 2.78 7.40 -31.70
CA VAL A 407 4.10 6.91 -32.16
C VAL A 407 4.61 5.80 -31.26
N TYR A 408 4.28 5.86 -29.98
CA TYR A 408 4.84 5.02 -28.94
C TYR A 408 3.74 4.57 -27.97
N PRO A 409 3.16 3.37 -28.15
CA PRO A 409 2.12 2.89 -27.25
C PRO A 409 2.66 2.84 -25.82
N LEU A 410 1.79 3.15 -24.84
CA LEU A 410 2.12 3.46 -23.44
C LEU A 410 3.00 2.42 -22.71
N ARG A 411 3.27 1.25 -23.27
CA ARG A 411 3.85 0.09 -22.60
C ARG A 411 5.38 0.05 -22.47
N GLY A 412 6.13 0.98 -23.05
CA GLY A 412 7.60 0.86 -23.10
C GLY A 412 8.38 2.01 -22.46
N VAL A 413 8.07 2.40 -21.23
CA VAL A 413 8.78 3.50 -20.53
C VAL A 413 10.29 3.25 -20.39
N ALA A 414 10.70 1.98 -20.40
CA ALA A 414 12.11 1.58 -20.29
C ALA A 414 13.01 2.04 -21.45
N ASP A 415 12.42 2.40 -22.60
CA ASP A 415 13.15 2.87 -23.78
C ASP A 415 13.80 4.24 -23.60
N PHE A 416 13.41 4.96 -22.55
CA PHE A 416 13.93 6.27 -22.18
C PHE A 416 14.81 6.23 -20.93
N TYR A 417 15.08 5.06 -20.37
CA TYR A 417 15.97 4.95 -19.21
C TYR A 417 17.42 5.17 -19.61
N LEU A 418 18.14 5.87 -18.75
CA LEU A 418 19.57 6.11 -18.84
C LEU A 418 20.32 4.97 -18.14
N ALA A 419 21.13 4.24 -18.90
CA ALA A 419 22.06 3.24 -18.40
C ALA A 419 23.35 3.91 -17.87
N PRO A 420 23.96 3.40 -16.80
CA PRO A 420 25.24 3.89 -16.30
C PRO A 420 26.32 4.03 -17.38
N ALA A 421 27.12 5.10 -17.32
CA ALA A 421 28.09 5.47 -18.36
C ALA A 421 29.25 4.46 -18.56
N SER A 422 29.43 3.55 -17.61
CA SER A 422 30.40 2.45 -17.61
C SER A 422 29.91 1.20 -18.35
N LEU A 423 28.59 1.04 -18.50
CA LEU A 423 28.00 -0.13 -19.18
C LEU A 423 28.05 0.08 -20.69
N ASP A 424 28.41 -0.98 -21.43
CA ASP A 424 28.32 -0.97 -22.88
C ASP A 424 26.86 -1.15 -23.31
N LEU A 425 26.30 -0.13 -23.96
CA LEU A 425 24.93 -0.18 -24.48
C LEU A 425 24.72 -1.31 -25.51
N GLY A 426 25.79 -1.80 -26.14
CA GLY A 426 25.72 -2.90 -27.10
C GLY A 426 25.14 -4.20 -26.51
N THR A 427 25.21 -4.39 -25.20
CA THR A 427 24.65 -5.55 -24.49
C THR A 427 23.30 -5.29 -23.84
N LEU A 428 22.91 -4.03 -23.64
CA LEU A 428 21.67 -3.65 -22.96
C LEU A 428 20.60 -3.26 -23.97
N SER A 429 19.55 -4.08 -24.08
CA SER A 429 18.40 -3.75 -24.91
C SER A 429 17.52 -2.68 -24.25
N GLY A 430 17.34 -1.56 -24.97
CA GLY A 430 16.49 -0.42 -24.60
C GLY A 430 17.18 0.62 -23.71
N GLY A 431 16.95 1.89 -23.99
CA GLY A 431 17.46 3.03 -23.21
C GLY A 431 18.57 3.83 -23.89
N PHE A 432 19.11 4.82 -23.19
CA PHE A 432 20.18 5.74 -23.62
C PHE A 432 21.37 5.67 -22.67
N SER A 433 22.55 6.15 -23.10
CA SER A 433 23.68 6.25 -22.18
C SER A 433 23.46 7.41 -21.22
N GLU A 434 23.86 7.29 -19.96
CA GLU A 434 23.96 8.41 -19.00
C GLU A 434 24.77 9.59 -19.56
N ARG A 435 25.73 9.34 -20.47
CA ARG A 435 26.48 10.40 -21.16
C ARG A 435 25.60 11.31 -22.02
N GLU A 436 24.40 10.85 -22.36
CA GLU A 436 23.42 11.57 -23.16
C GLU A 436 22.37 12.27 -22.31
N MET A 437 22.48 12.21 -20.97
CA MET A 437 21.52 12.77 -20.03
C MET A 437 21.21 14.24 -20.31
N GLU A 438 22.21 15.09 -20.55
CA GLU A 438 21.99 16.51 -20.84
C GLU A 438 21.13 16.72 -22.10
N SER A 439 21.38 15.95 -23.15
CA SER A 439 20.61 16.04 -24.40
C SER A 439 19.19 15.50 -24.20
N LEU A 440 19.04 14.41 -23.45
CA LEU A 440 17.73 13.86 -23.09
C LEU A 440 16.93 14.85 -22.25
N LEU A 441 17.52 15.46 -21.22
CA LEU A 441 16.88 16.47 -20.38
C LEU A 441 16.41 17.67 -21.21
N ARG A 442 17.26 18.15 -22.12
CA ARG A 442 16.92 19.30 -22.97
C ARG A 442 15.83 18.98 -23.99
N GLU A 443 15.95 17.90 -24.75
CA GLU A 443 15.00 17.56 -25.83
C GLU A 443 13.67 17.01 -25.30
N ARG A 444 13.70 16.16 -24.27
CA ARG A 444 12.51 15.44 -23.76
C ARG A 444 11.79 16.17 -22.63
N TRP A 445 12.51 16.87 -21.76
CA TRP A 445 11.96 17.58 -20.60
C TRP A 445 12.03 19.10 -20.73
N GLY A 446 12.85 19.62 -21.65
CA GLY A 446 13.07 21.04 -21.79
C GLY A 446 13.79 21.66 -20.58
N ILE A 447 14.64 20.91 -19.87
CA ILE A 447 15.39 21.40 -18.70
C ILE A 447 16.90 21.20 -18.89
N ASP A 448 17.70 21.96 -18.14
CA ASP A 448 19.17 21.81 -18.14
C ASP A 448 19.68 20.90 -17.03
N SER A 449 18.91 20.77 -15.95
CA SER A 449 19.32 20.05 -14.75
C SER A 449 18.11 19.43 -14.07
N VAL A 450 18.32 18.30 -13.38
CA VAL A 450 17.32 17.66 -12.49
C VAL A 450 16.88 18.55 -11.33
N LEU A 451 17.64 19.62 -11.05
CA LEU A 451 17.31 20.61 -10.04
C LEU A 451 16.26 21.61 -10.50
N ASP A 452 16.04 21.73 -11.81
CA ASP A 452 15.01 22.60 -12.36
C ASP A 452 13.62 22.14 -11.92
N THR A 453 12.73 23.11 -11.69
CA THR A 453 11.33 22.84 -11.29
C THR A 453 10.33 23.18 -12.39
N LYS A 454 10.82 23.72 -13.51
CA LYS A 454 10.01 24.09 -14.67
C LYS A 454 10.79 23.94 -15.97
N CYS A 455 10.06 23.61 -17.02
CA CYS A 455 10.55 23.62 -18.39
C CYS A 455 11.07 25.02 -18.80
N LYS A 456 12.27 25.07 -19.38
CA LYS A 456 12.96 26.27 -19.89
C LYS A 456 13.02 26.31 -21.42
N TYR A 457 12.99 25.15 -22.08
CA TYR A 457 13.08 25.01 -23.53
C TYR A 457 11.85 24.27 -24.06
N PRO A 458 11.39 24.55 -25.28
CA PRO A 458 10.31 23.76 -25.87
C PRO A 458 10.73 22.30 -26.05
N ILE A 459 9.81 21.38 -25.76
CA ILE A 459 9.98 19.95 -26.09
C ILE A 459 9.75 19.80 -27.60
N THR A 460 10.77 19.33 -28.32
CA THR A 460 10.76 19.24 -29.80
C THR A 460 10.99 17.81 -30.26
N GLU A 461 10.43 17.45 -31.42
CA GLU A 461 10.74 16.17 -32.06
C GLU A 461 12.24 16.04 -32.32
N GLY A 462 12.79 14.90 -31.95
CA GLY A 462 14.23 14.66 -31.96
C GLY A 462 14.57 13.22 -31.62
N LYS A 463 15.76 13.02 -31.06
CA LYS A 463 16.24 11.68 -30.73
C LYS A 463 15.53 11.09 -29.50
N TYR A 464 15.11 11.95 -28.58
CA TYR A 464 14.57 11.55 -27.26
C TYR A 464 13.05 11.78 -27.12
N TRP A 465 12.38 12.26 -28.18
CA TRP A 465 10.92 12.41 -28.23
C TRP A 465 10.43 12.51 -29.68
N PRO A 466 9.26 11.94 -30.04
CA PRO A 466 8.37 11.11 -29.22
C PRO A 466 8.83 9.65 -29.09
N LYS A 467 9.82 9.23 -29.89
CA LYS A 467 10.29 7.84 -29.92
C LYS A 467 11.49 7.63 -28.98
N GLY A 468 11.50 6.50 -28.29
CA GLY A 468 12.64 6.04 -27.47
C GLY A 468 13.60 5.14 -28.24
N ASN A 469 14.58 4.58 -27.53
CA ASN A 469 15.65 3.75 -28.13
C ASN A 469 15.49 2.25 -27.85
N GLY A 470 14.29 1.73 -27.60
CA GLY A 470 14.06 0.29 -27.53
C GLY A 470 13.66 -0.31 -28.87
N SER A 471 13.91 -1.62 -29.00
CA SER A 471 13.36 -2.39 -30.09
C SER A 471 11.87 -2.60 -29.87
N SER A 472 11.10 -2.67 -30.95
CA SER A 472 9.66 -2.97 -30.95
C SER A 472 9.29 -4.34 -30.36
N ASP A 473 10.26 -5.09 -29.83
CA ASP A 473 10.15 -6.52 -29.53
C ASP A 473 9.95 -6.83 -28.03
N TRP A 474 9.81 -5.80 -27.17
CA TRP A 474 9.56 -5.94 -25.72
C TRP A 474 8.05 -5.98 -25.36
N VAL A 475 7.21 -6.60 -26.19
CA VAL A 475 5.77 -6.80 -25.91
C VAL A 475 5.52 -8.12 -25.20
#